data_AF-A0A537QLK4-F1
#
_entry.id   AF-A0A537QLK4-F1
#
_cell.length_a   1.000
_cell.length_b   1.000
_cell.length_c   1.000
_cell.angle_alpha   90.00
_cell.angle_beta   90.00
_cell.angle_gamma   90.00
#
_symmetry.space_group_name_H-M   'P 1'
#
loop_
_entity.id
_entity.type
_entity.pdbx_description
1 polymer ?
#
loop_
_entity_poly.entity_id
_entity_poly.type
_entity_poly.pdbx_seq_one_letter_code
_entity_poly.pdbx_strand_id
1 'polypeptide(L)' 'MSALAAYFAMGGYAGFVWPAYAIAAAVLGGLATHFWRRYRASRDALAGLQPPGGNQE' A
#
# COMPACT_ATOMS: atom_id res chain seq x y z
N MET A 1 17.56 11.81 -22.61
CA MET A 1 16.55 10.78 -22.32
C MET A 1 17.09 9.35 -22.39
N SER A 2 18.40 9.13 -22.20
CA SER A 2 19.04 7.80 -22.41
C SER A 2 19.79 7.26 -21.18
N ALA A 3 20.02 8.10 -20.16
CA ALA A 3 20.75 7.71 -18.96
C ALA A 3 19.97 6.72 -18.07
N LEU A 4 18.64 6.88 -17.99
CA LEU A 4 17.78 5.97 -17.23
C LEU A 4 17.76 4.59 -17.87
N ALA A 5 17.62 4.51 -19.20
CA ALA A 5 17.68 3.23 -19.94
C ALA A 5 19.05 2.55 -19.81
N ALA A 6 20.16 3.32 -19.79
CA ALA A 6 21.50 2.78 -19.55
C ALA A 6 21.71 2.30 -18.10
N TYR A 7 21.06 2.91 -17.11
CA TYR A 7 21.08 2.49 -15.70
C TYR A 7 20.25 1.21 -15.48
N PHE A 8 19.13 1.06 -16.20
CA PHE A 8 18.41 -0.21 -16.33
C PHE A 8 19.19 -1.25 -17.15
N ALA A 9 20.10 -0.81 -18.03
CA ALA A 9 20.95 -1.67 -18.82
C ALA A 9 22.40 -1.75 -18.28
N MET A 10 22.59 -1.55 -16.96
CA MET A 10 23.87 -1.78 -16.27
C MET A 10 24.24 -3.28 -16.35
N GLY A 11 24.81 -3.69 -17.49
CA GLY A 11 25.58 -4.93 -17.66
C GLY A 11 24.91 -6.25 -17.25
N GLY A 12 23.57 -6.33 -17.22
CA GLY A 12 22.83 -7.58 -16.94
C GLY A 12 22.27 -7.77 -15.52
N TYR A 13 22.62 -6.93 -14.54
CA TYR A 13 22.15 -7.09 -13.15
C TYR A 13 20.78 -6.49 -12.84
N ALA A 14 20.30 -5.54 -13.65
CA ALA A 14 18.99 -4.93 -13.42
C ALA A 14 17.86 -5.95 -13.46
N GLY A 15 17.97 -6.97 -14.31
CA GLY A 15 17.03 -8.10 -14.35
C GLY A 15 16.94 -8.89 -13.05
N PHE A 16 17.94 -8.84 -12.17
CA PHE A 16 17.95 -9.49 -10.86
C PHE A 16 17.48 -8.57 -9.72
N VAL A 17 17.79 -7.27 -9.80
CA VAL A 17 17.42 -6.30 -8.75
C VAL A 17 15.94 -5.92 -8.82
N TRP A 18 15.40 -5.75 -10.03
CA TRP A 18 14.01 -5.37 -10.23
C TRP A 18 12.99 -6.37 -9.67
N PRO A 19 13.14 -7.70 -9.84
CA PRO A 19 12.28 -8.68 -9.21
C PRO A 19 12.30 -8.61 -7.68
N ALA A 20 13.46 -8.43 -7.07
CA ALA A 20 13.58 -8.32 -5.61
C ALA A 20 12.82 -7.09 -5.08
N TYR A 21 12.98 -5.94 -5.75
CA TYR A 21 12.22 -4.73 -5.43
C TYR A 21 10.73 -4.86 -5.75
N ALA A 22 10.36 -5.55 -6.84
CA ALA A 22 8.97 -5.80 -7.20
C ALA A 22 8.28 -6.68 -6.15
N ILE A 23 8.95 -7.73 -5.66
CA ILE A 23 8.44 -8.57 -4.58
C ILE A 23 8.32 -7.75 -3.29
N ALA A 24 9.34 -6.99 -2.91
CA ALA A 24 9.29 -6.15 -1.72
C ALA A 24 8.13 -5.13 -1.79
N ALA A 25 7.96 -4.45 -2.94
CA ALA A 25 6.87 -3.54 -3.19
C ALA A 25 5.51 -4.24 -3.19
N ALA A 26 5.41 -5.47 -3.71
CA ALA A 26 4.19 -6.26 -3.67
C ALA A 26 3.83 -6.69 -2.24
N VAL A 27 4.81 -7.07 -1.42
CA VAL A 27 4.60 -7.42 -0.01
C VAL A 27 4.16 -6.19 0.79
N LEU A 28 4.88 -5.07 0.66
CA LEU A 28 4.56 -3.82 1.35
C LEU A 28 3.22 -3.26 0.88
N GLY A 29 2.97 -3.26 -0.43
CA GLY A 29 1.71 -2.81 -1.03
C GLY A 29 0.53 -3.70 -0.66
N GLY A 30 0.71 -5.02 -0.68
CA GLY A 30 -0.30 -5.99 -0.26
C GLY A 30 -0.65 -5.84 1.22
N LEU A 31 0.37 -5.67 2.07
CA LEU A 31 0.19 -5.45 3.51
C LEU A 31 -0.48 -4.10 3.80
N ALA A 32 -0.04 -3.02 3.15
CA ALA A 32 -0.66 -1.70 3.27
C ALA A 32 -2.13 -1.73 2.81
N THR A 33 -2.42 -2.42 1.71
CA THR A 33 -3.79 -2.62 1.22
C THR A 33 -4.60 -3.43 2.22
N HIS A 34 -4.03 -4.46 2.82
CA HIS A 34 -4.70 -5.26 3.85
C HIS A 34 -5.02 -4.43 5.10
N PHE A 35 -4.07 -3.62 5.58
CA PHE A 35 -4.29 -2.69 6.68
C PHE A 35 -5.34 -1.64 6.36
N TRP A 36 -5.31 -1.04 5.17
CA TRP A 36 -6.33 -0.08 4.75
C TRP A 36 -7.72 -0.71 4.63
N ARG A 37 -7.83 -1.93 4.11
CA ARG A 37 -9.12 -2.65 4.06
C ARG A 37 -9.65 -2.98 5.45
N ARG A 38 -8.78 -3.44 6.36
CA ARG A 38 -9.11 -3.70 7.77
C ARG A 38 -9.53 -2.42 8.48
N TYR A 39 -8.77 -1.34 8.28
CA TYR A 39 -9.02 -0.03 8.88
C TYR A 39 -10.32 0.59 8.37
N ARG A 40 -10.61 0.47 7.06
CA ARG A 40 -11.90 0.90 6.48
C ARG A 40 -13.06 0.09 7.07
N ALA A 41 -12.93 -1.23 7.17
CA ALA A 41 -13.94 -2.08 7.79
C ALA A 41 -14.20 -1.73 9.26
N SER A 42 -13.16 -1.38 10.02
CA SER A 42 -13.32 -0.89 11.39
C SER A 42 -13.95 0.50 11.48
N ARG A 43 -13.74 1.36 10.48
CA ARG A 43 -14.38 2.68 10.42
C ARG A 43 -15.86 2.60 10.06
N ASP A 44 -16.25 1.70 9.18
CA ASP A 44 -17.67 1.48 8.85
C ASP A 44 -18.44 0.92 10.04
N ALA A 45 -17.80 0.07 10.87
CA ALA A 45 -18.40 -0.42 12.11
C ALA A 45 -18.63 0.70 13.15
N LEU A 46 -17.76 1.72 13.18
CA LEU A 46 -17.91 2.88 14.06
C LEU A 46 -18.92 3.89 13.52
N ALA A 47 -19.04 4.03 12.20
CA ALA A 47 -20.05 4.89 11.56
C ALA A 47 -21.48 4.37 11.78
N GLY A 48 -21.67 3.05 11.93
CA GLY A 48 -22.95 2.46 12.32
C GLY A 48 -23.29 2.59 13.81
N LEU A 49 -22.32 2.95 14.65
CA LEU A 49 -22.48 3.01 16.11
C LEU A 49 -22.39 4.41 16.68
N GLN A 50 -22.23 5.48 15.88
CA GLN A 50 -22.38 6.84 16.39
C GLN A 50 -23.87 7.10 16.63
N PRO A 51 -24.35 7.02 17.89
CA PRO A 51 -25.72 7.37 18.19
C PRO A 51 -25.79 8.90 18.09
N PRO A 52 -26.81 9.49 17.46
CA PRO A 52 -27.05 10.91 17.62
C PRO A 52 -27.12 11.21 19.11
N GLY A 53 -26.37 12.22 19.53
CA GLY A 53 -25.99 12.47 20.92
C GLY A 53 -27.11 12.24 21.92
N GLY A 54 -26.79 11.50 22.98
CA GLY A 54 -27.39 11.79 24.27
C GLY A 54 -27.11 13.26 24.57
N ASN A 55 -28.18 14.05 24.64
CA ASN A 55 -28.29 15.42 25.15
C ASN A 55 -29.78 15.78 25.03
N GLN A 56 -30.63 15.12 25.80
CA GLN A 56 -31.89 15.74 26.25
C GLN A 56 -31.79 15.80 27.78
N GLU A 57 -31.35 16.98 28.22
CA GLU A 57 -31.46 17.48 29.59
C GLU A 57 -32.93 17.58 30.03
#